data_AF-A0A227FMC3-F1
#
_entry.id   AF-A0A227FMC3-F1
#
_cell.length_a   1.000
_cell.length_b   1.000
_cell.length_c   1.000
_cell.angle_alpha   90.00
_cell.angle_beta   90.00
_cell.angle_gamma   90.00
#
_symmetry.space_group_name_H-M   'P 1'
#
loop_
_entity.id
_entity.type
_entity.pdbx_description
1 polymer ?
#
loop_
_entity_poly.entity_id
_entity_poly.type
_entity_poly.pdbx_seq_one_letter_code
_entity_poly.pdbx_strand_id
1 'polypeptide(L)' 'RLSIVLNGQRNDDPLPDITLLIKGDEWMLTCTDEAWLDNNKLLHADLLEEQDRWASAKWTLTF' A
#
# COMPACT_ATOMS: atom_id res chain seq x y z
N ARG A 1 6.39 7.83 1.36
CA ARG A 1 5.65 7.74 0.07
C ARG A 1 4.42 6.87 0.24
N LEU A 2 4.53 5.67 0.79
CA LEU A 2 3.40 4.81 1.18
C LEU A 2 2.30 5.52 1.99
N SER A 3 2.63 6.27 3.05
CA SER A 3 1.62 7.00 3.82
C SER A 3 0.86 8.06 3.00
N ILE A 4 1.43 8.57 1.91
CA ILE A 4 0.76 9.51 1.01
C ILE A 4 -0.17 8.75 0.08
N VAL A 5 0.28 7.61 -0.46
CA VAL A 5 -0.55 6.72 -1.30
C VAL A 5 -1.77 6.23 -0.50
N LEU A 6 -1.53 5.72 0.70
CA LEU A 6 -2.57 5.25 1.63
C LEU A 6 -3.60 6.34 1.98
N ASN A 7 -3.16 7.58 2.19
CA ASN A 7 -4.05 8.71 2.51
C ASN A 7 -4.45 9.52 1.26
N GLY A 8 -4.15 9.04 0.05
CA GLY A 8 -4.30 9.80 -1.19
C GLY A 8 -5.75 10.12 -1.52
N GLN A 9 -6.67 9.25 -1.14
CA GLN A 9 -8.10 9.43 -1.40
C GLN A 9 -8.77 10.45 -0.48
N ARG A 10 -8.09 10.94 0.57
CA ARG A 10 -8.61 11.93 1.54
C ARG A 10 -10.04 11.61 1.99
N ASN A 11 -10.32 10.33 2.18
CA ASN A 11 -11.63 9.88 2.61
C ASN A 11 -11.72 10.06 4.13
N ASP A 12 -12.86 10.57 4.62
CA ASP A 12 -13.14 10.73 6.06
C ASP A 12 -13.41 9.38 6.73
N ASP A 13 -13.55 8.31 5.93
CA ASP A 13 -13.66 6.94 6.42
C ASP A 13 -12.36 6.51 7.12
N PRO A 14 -12.44 5.93 8.33
CA PRO A 14 -11.27 5.45 9.03
C PRO A 14 -10.57 4.40 8.17
N LEU A 15 -9.29 4.65 7.86
CA LEU A 15 -8.44 3.65 7.22
C LEU A 15 -8.48 2.37 8.06
N PRO A 16 -8.61 1.20 7.42
CA PRO A 16 -8.50 -0.06 8.13
C PRO A 16 -7.12 -0.19 8.77
N ASP A 17 -6.99 -1.09 9.76
CA ASP A 17 -5.75 -1.25 10.53
C ASP A 17 -4.66 -1.87 9.63
N ILE A 18 -3.90 -0.98 8.98
CA ILE A 18 -2.83 -1.34 8.06
C ILE A 18 -1.53 -1.47 8.85
N THR A 19 -0.96 -2.67 8.82
CA THR A 19 0.34 -2.97 9.39
C THR A 19 1.38 -2.99 8.27
N LEU A 20 2.53 -2.36 8.52
CA LEU A 20 3.69 -2.41 7.63
C LEU A 20 4.79 -3.26 8.27
N LEU A 21 5.13 -4.37 7.63
CA LEU A 21 6.26 -5.22 7.97
C LEU A 21 7.43 -4.88 7.06
N ILE A 22 8.58 -4.56 7.65
CA ILE A 22 9.81 -4.20 6.92
C ILE A 22 10.87 -5.27 7.19
N LYS A 23 11.36 -5.91 6.12
CA LYS A 23 12.47 -6.86 6.11
C LYS A 23 13.54 -6.40 5.14
N GLY A 24 14.35 -5.43 5.58
CA GLY A 24 15.40 -4.84 4.75
C GLY A 24 14.81 -4.11 3.54
N ASP A 25 15.09 -4.62 2.33
CA ASP A 25 14.60 -4.08 1.06
C ASP A 25 13.21 -4.64 0.67
N GLU A 26 12.68 -5.58 1.44
CA GLU A 26 11.34 -6.14 1.27
C GLU A 26 10.37 -5.54 2.28
N TRP A 27 9.33 -4.89 1.79
CA TRP A 27 8.29 -4.28 2.60
C TRP A 27 6.98 -4.97 2.27
N MET A 28 6.23 -5.31 3.31
CA MET A 28 4.96 -6.01 3.23
C MET A 28 3.90 -5.20 3.95
N LEU A 29 2.93 -4.72 3.20
CA LEU A 29 1.70 -4.19 3.75
C LEU A 29 0.77 -5.35 4.06
N THR A 30 0.18 -5.33 5.24
CA THR A 30 -0.94 -6.18 5.59
C THR A 30 -2.04 -5.31 6.12
N CYS A 31 -3.28 -5.70 5.88
CA CYS A 31 -4.45 -4.99 6.36
C CYS A 31 -5.36 -6.00 7.05
N THR A 32 -6.02 -5.62 8.14
CA THR A 32 -7.04 -6.46 8.76
C THR A 32 -8.25 -6.71 7.87
N ASP A 33 -8.51 -5.80 6.93
CA ASP A 33 -9.59 -5.94 5.96
C ASP A 33 -9.00 -6.34 4.61
N GLU A 34 -9.15 -7.60 4.18
CA GLU A 34 -8.68 -8.06 2.86
C GLU A 34 -9.41 -7.39 1.69
N ALA A 35 -10.65 -6.93 1.90
CA ALA A 35 -11.44 -6.26 0.88
C ALA A 35 -11.04 -4.78 0.72
N TRP A 36 -10.10 -4.26 1.51
CA TRP A 36 -9.71 -2.85 1.46
C TRP A 36 -9.20 -2.41 0.09
N LEU A 37 -8.45 -3.26 -0.62
CA LEU A 37 -7.97 -3.01 -1.98
C LEU A 37 -9.07 -3.19 -3.03
N ASP A 38 -9.99 -4.12 -2.79
CA ASP A 38 -11.12 -4.37 -3.69
C ASP A 38 -12.12 -3.20 -3.64
N ASN A 39 -12.37 -2.68 -2.43
CA ASN A 39 -13.15 -1.48 -2.15
C ASN A 39 -12.45 -0.22 -2.68
N ASN A 40 -11.11 -0.17 -2.64
CA ASN A 40 -10.32 0.99 -3.05
C ASN A 40 -9.47 0.72 -4.30
N LYS A 41 -10.13 0.51 -5.44
CA LYS A 41 -9.47 0.24 -6.74
C LYS A 41 -8.42 1.29 -7.14
N LEU A 42 -8.65 2.56 -6.81
CA LEU A 42 -7.66 3.62 -7.05
C LEU A 42 -6.40 3.42 -6.21
N LEU A 43 -6.57 3.09 -4.93
CA LEU A 43 -5.45 2.82 -4.02
C LEU A 43 -4.66 1.59 -4.46
N HIS A 44 -5.35 0.55 -4.94
CA HIS A 44 -4.69 -0.61 -5.52
C HIS A 44 -3.86 -0.23 -6.76
N ALA A 45 -4.38 0.59 -7.66
CA ALA A 45 -3.62 1.08 -8.81
C ALA A 45 -2.39 1.91 -8.39
N ASP A 46 -2.54 2.80 -7.41
CA ASP A 46 -1.42 3.59 -6.87
C ASP A 46 -0.34 2.69 -6.23
N LEU A 47 -0.73 1.64 -5.52
CA LEU A 47 0.20 0.68 -4.91
C LEU A 47 0.94 -0.17 -5.95
N LEU A 48 0.28 -0.53 -7.06
CA LEU A 48 0.92 -1.22 -8.19
C LEU A 48 1.95 -0.32 -8.89
N GLU A 49 1.62 0.95 -9.14
CA GLU A 49 2.60 1.91 -9.65
C GLU A 49 3.79 2.08 -8.70
N GLU A 50 3.53 2.15 -7.40
CA GLU A 50 4.59 2.30 -6.40
C GLU A 50 5.46 1.04 -6.33
N GLN A 51 4.88 -0.16 -6.45
CA GLN A 51 5.62 -1.42 -6.54
C GLN A 51 6.57 -1.45 -7.74
N ASP A 52 6.13 -1.01 -8.92
CA ASP A 52 6.98 -0.96 -10.12
C ASP A 52 8.13 0.05 -9.97
N ARG A 53 7.83 1.22 -9.39
CA ARG A 53 8.85 2.23 -9.05
C ARG A 53 9.88 1.69 -8.06
N TRP A 54 9.44 0.89 -7.08
CA TRP A 54 10.32 0.29 -6.08
C TRP A 54 11.17 -0.83 -6.68
N ALA A 55 10.60 -1.64 -7.57
CA ALA A 55 11.33 -2.68 -8.29
C ALA A 55 12.52 -2.06 -9.07
N SER A 56 12.33 -0.88 -9.67
CA SER A 56 13.40 -0.12 -10.32
C SER A 56 14.51 0.32 -9.36
N ALA A 57 14.19 0.52 -8.08
CA ALA A 57 15.14 0.83 -7.01
C ALA A 57 15.70 -0.41 -6.28
N LYS A 58 15.39 -1.62 -6.76
CA LYS A 58 15.68 -2.92 -6.11
C LYS A 58 15.00 -3.12 -4.75
N TRP A 59 13.88 -2.44 -4.54
CA TRP A 59 13.01 -2.66 -3.38
C TRP A 59 11.79 -3.48 -3.80
N THR A 60 11.28 -4.26 -2.87
CA THR A 60 10.12 -5.13 -3.11
C THR A 60 9.00 -4.69 -2.19
N LEU A 61 7.86 -4.30 -2.78
CA LEU A 61 6.64 -4.00 -2.05
C LEU A 61 5.64 -5.12 -2.28
N THR A 62 5.10 -5.68 -1.21
CA THR A 62 4.05 -6.71 -1.23
C THR A 62 2.85 -6.24 -0.41
N PHE A 63 1.63 -6.61 -0.81
CA PHE A 63 0.38 -6.25 -0.15
C PHE A 63 -0.71 -7.26 -0.48
#